data_AF-A0A948Q4K6-F1
#
_entry.id   AF-A0A948Q4K6-F1
#
_cell.length_a   1.000
_cell.length_b   1.000
_cell.length_c   1.000
_cell.angle_alpha   90.00
_cell.angle_beta   90.00
_cell.angle_gamma   90.00
#
_symmetry.space_group_name_H-M   'P 1'
#
loop_
_entity.id
_entity.type
_entity.pdbx_description
1 polymer ?
#
loop_
_entity_poly.entity_id
_entity_poly.type
_entity_poly.pdbx_seq_one_letter_code
_entity_poly.pdbx_strand_id
1 'polypeptide(L)'
;MDVVNRGVTAVYDLLLGPLGGHPAWAMTLVAVVSAVWALLLFKAATPQDRLGKARDRLFGHIYEMGMYQDHLRVLGRIQKDLAVANLRYLAFTLPALLVLAVPMVLTIAQLEGRFAHRPLQAGESAVLAVDLVGDGPASEGVTLTVPEGVTVEAGPVHDRLTGSVAWRLRADAEGSFPLAVIQGGRKVAEPELIAGGGLPLLGHKAGRGLMNAVLWPGARSLPGSGPVAGWTLQLPERATAYLGLEMNWLVAFMVLSLGAGLALKDALRVSL
;
A
#
# COMPACT_ATOMS: atom_id res chain seq x y z
N MET A 1 3.85 17.14 4.90
CA MET A 1 4.39 15.77 4.91
C MET A 1 4.47 15.32 6.35
N ASP A 2 3.68 14.32 6.71
CA ASP A 2 3.70 13.76 8.06
C ASP A 2 5.08 13.15 8.34
N VAL A 3 5.64 13.43 9.52
CA VAL A 3 7.01 13.03 9.92
C VAL A 3 7.20 11.51 9.77
N VAL A 4 6.15 10.74 10.03
CA VAL A 4 6.11 9.29 9.87
C VAL A 4 6.39 8.88 8.43
N ASN A 5 5.65 9.44 7.47
CA ASN A 5 5.84 9.09 6.05
C ASN A 5 7.23 9.47 5.56
N ARG A 6 7.77 10.62 5.98
CA ARG A 6 9.13 11.00 5.62
C ARG A 6 10.16 10.00 6.14
N GLY A 7 10.02 9.57 7.40
CA GLY A 7 10.89 8.56 7.99
C GLY A 7 10.81 7.22 7.27
N VAL A 8 9.59 6.73 7.02
CA VAL A 8 9.37 5.46 6.30
C VAL A 8 9.91 5.56 4.86
N THR A 9 9.60 6.64 4.13
CA THR A 9 10.09 6.85 2.77
C THR A 9 11.61 6.86 2.73
N ALA A 10 12.29 7.55 3.65
CA ALA A 10 13.75 7.57 3.71
C ALA A 10 14.36 6.17 3.95
N VAL A 11 13.73 5.34 4.80
CA VAL A 11 14.14 3.96 5.01
C VAL A 11 14.00 3.15 3.72
N TYR A 12 12.87 3.28 3.03
CA TYR A 12 12.64 2.57 1.77
C TYR A 12 13.56 3.06 0.65
N ASP A 13 13.85 4.35 0.58
CA ASP A 13 14.77 4.90 -0.43
C ASP A 13 16.20 4.41 -0.18
N LEU A 14 16.61 4.27 1.09
CA LEU A 14 17.91 3.67 1.44
C LEU A 14 17.96 2.17 1.10
N LEU A 15 16.89 1.43 1.40
CA LEU A 15 16.80 -0.01 1.12
C LEU A 15 16.72 -0.31 -0.38
N LEU A 16 15.98 0.48 -1.14
CA LEU A 16 15.67 0.25 -2.55
C LEU A 16 16.60 1.00 -3.51
N GLY A 17 17.28 2.05 -3.05
CA GLY A 17 18.24 2.84 -3.83
C GLY A 17 19.22 1.99 -4.66
N PRO A 18 19.97 1.03 -4.07
CA PRO A 18 20.93 0.23 -4.83
C PRO A 18 20.25 -0.74 -5.83
N LEU A 19 18.97 -1.04 -5.64
CA LEU A 19 18.20 -1.99 -6.44
C LEU A 19 17.21 -1.28 -7.40
N GLY A 20 17.35 0.03 -7.58
CA GLY A 20 16.45 0.84 -8.39
C GLY A 20 16.25 0.32 -9.82
N GLY A 21 17.28 -0.29 -10.41
CA GLY A 21 17.24 -0.89 -11.76
C GLY A 21 16.70 -2.32 -11.83
N HIS A 22 16.48 -2.98 -10.68
CA HIS A 22 16.07 -4.39 -10.62
C HIS A 22 14.85 -4.60 -9.71
N PRO A 23 13.63 -4.32 -10.22
CA PRO A 23 12.40 -4.38 -9.43
C PRO A 23 12.13 -5.73 -8.76
N ALA A 24 12.46 -6.85 -9.42
CA ALA A 24 12.25 -8.18 -8.84
C ALA A 24 13.08 -8.40 -7.56
N TRP A 25 14.37 -8.06 -7.59
CA TRP A 25 15.26 -8.17 -6.43
C TRP A 25 14.87 -7.20 -5.32
N ALA A 26 14.48 -5.98 -5.70
CA ALA A 26 13.99 -4.96 -4.79
C ALA A 26 12.76 -5.45 -4.00
N MET A 27 11.80 -6.08 -4.69
CA MET A 27 10.63 -6.69 -4.07
C MET A 27 10.99 -7.86 -3.14
N THR A 28 11.90 -8.75 -3.56
CA THR A 28 12.34 -9.86 -2.71
C THR A 28 12.98 -9.37 -1.42
N LEU A 29 13.84 -8.35 -1.49
CA LEU A 29 14.45 -7.76 -0.30
C LEU A 29 13.39 -7.21 0.66
N VAL A 30 12.44 -6.43 0.15
CA VAL A 30 11.37 -5.86 0.98
C VAL A 30 10.50 -6.96 1.57
N ALA A 31 10.15 -8.00 0.80
CA ALA A 31 9.36 -9.13 1.28
C ALA A 31 10.07 -9.88 2.43
N VAL A 32 11.38 -10.11 2.32
CA VAL A 32 12.18 -10.77 3.37
C VAL A 32 12.27 -9.90 4.62
N VAL A 33 12.61 -8.62 4.47
CA VAL A 33 12.66 -7.67 5.59
C VAL A 33 11.30 -7.59 6.28
N SER A 34 10.22 -7.62 5.48
CA SER A 34 8.85 -7.59 5.97
C SER A 34 8.47 -8.82 6.76
N ALA A 35 8.83 -10.01 6.27
CA ALA A 35 8.65 -11.25 6.99
C ALA A 35 9.42 -11.25 8.33
N VAL A 36 10.67 -10.77 8.34
CA VAL A 36 11.50 -10.70 9.56
C VAL A 36 10.85 -9.83 10.63
N TRP A 37 10.52 -8.57 10.31
CA TRP A 37 9.93 -7.69 11.31
C TRP A 37 8.54 -8.17 11.74
N ALA A 38 7.75 -8.74 10.82
CA ALA A 38 6.43 -9.27 11.15
C ALA A 38 6.53 -10.45 12.12
N LEU A 39 7.46 -11.37 11.91
CA LEU A 39 7.71 -12.50 12.82
C LEU A 39 8.18 -12.02 14.20
N LEU A 40 9.08 -11.03 14.26
CA LEU A 40 9.57 -10.48 15.52
C LEU A 40 8.47 -9.76 16.31
N LEU A 41 7.65 -8.94 15.64
CA LEU A 41 6.52 -8.26 16.27
C LEU A 41 5.45 -9.25 16.71
N PHE A 42 5.12 -10.25 15.89
CA PHE A 42 4.19 -11.31 16.26
C PHE A 42 4.67 -12.04 17.53
N LYS A 43 5.96 -12.39 17.56
CA LYS A 43 6.58 -13.04 18.72
C LYS A 43 6.48 -12.19 19.98
N ALA A 44 6.75 -10.89 19.87
CA ALA A 44 6.72 -9.96 20.99
C ALA A 44 5.30 -9.66 21.48
N ALA A 45 4.32 -9.60 20.58
CA ALA A 45 2.95 -9.24 20.91
C ALA A 45 2.08 -10.43 21.38
N THR A 46 2.50 -11.67 21.14
CA THR A 46 1.76 -12.87 21.52
C THR A 46 2.44 -13.64 22.66
N PRO A 47 1.68 -14.06 23.71
CA PRO A 47 2.22 -14.93 24.76
C PRO A 47 2.47 -16.35 24.25
N GLN A 48 3.68 -16.61 23.75
CA GLN A 48 4.06 -17.85 23.05
C GLN A 48 3.70 -19.13 23.84
N ASP A 49 3.96 -19.17 25.16
CA ASP A 49 3.65 -20.35 25.98
C ASP A 49 2.14 -20.65 26.05
N ARG A 50 1.31 -19.60 26.13
CA ARG A 50 -0.16 -19.76 26.20
C ARG A 50 -0.72 -20.10 24.83
N LEU A 51 -0.13 -19.55 23.77
CA LEU A 51 -0.49 -19.86 22.39
C LEU A 51 -0.20 -21.33 22.07
N GLY A 52 0.98 -21.83 22.44
CA GLY A 52 1.35 -23.23 22.30
C GLY A 52 0.38 -24.17 23.01
N LYS A 53 0.07 -23.90 24.29
CA LYS A 53 -0.91 -24.68 25.06
C LYS A 53 -2.33 -24.62 24.47
N ALA A 54 -2.73 -23.50 23.88
CA ALA A 54 -4.02 -23.38 23.21
C ALA A 54 -4.05 -24.20 21.91
N ARG A 55 -2.96 -24.19 21.14
CA ARG A 55 -2.79 -25.00 19.92
C ARG A 55 -2.80 -26.50 20.23
N ASP A 56 -2.08 -26.93 21.26
CA ASP A 56 -2.03 -28.34 21.64
C ASP A 56 -3.42 -28.86 22.06
N ARG A 57 -4.23 -28.02 22.71
CA ARG A 57 -5.64 -28.32 23.03
C ARG A 57 -6.53 -28.43 21.79
N LEU A 58 -6.31 -27.59 20.78
CA LEU A 58 -7.03 -27.69 19.49
C LEU A 58 -6.74 -29.04 18.84
N PHE A 59 -5.46 -29.43 18.74
CA PHE A 59 -5.08 -30.74 18.22
C PHE A 59 -5.67 -31.89 19.06
N GLY A 60 -5.69 -31.75 20.39
CA GLY A 60 -6.35 -32.71 21.29
C GLY A 60 -7.82 -32.93 20.92
N HIS A 61 -8.60 -31.86 20.74
CA HIS A 61 -10.01 -31.97 20.36
C HIS A 61 -10.23 -32.53 18.95
N ILE A 62 -9.30 -32.29 18.01
CA ILE A 62 -9.34 -32.90 16.66
C ILE A 62 -9.15 -34.42 16.78
N TYR A 63 -8.20 -34.88 17.61
CA TYR A 63 -8.00 -36.30 17.84
C TYR A 63 -9.19 -36.94 18.58
N GLU A 64 -9.77 -36.26 19.58
CA GLU A 64 -11.01 -36.71 20.26
C GLU A 64 -12.17 -36.88 19.28
N MET A 65 -12.32 -35.95 18.33
CA MET A 65 -13.34 -36.04 17.28
C MET A 65 -13.14 -37.28 16.40
N GLY A 66 -11.89 -37.63 16.09
CA GLY A 66 -11.55 -38.86 15.37
C GLY A 66 -11.86 -40.15 16.15
N MET A 67 -11.84 -40.10 17.48
CA MET A 67 -12.08 -41.25 18.35
C MET A 67 -13.57 -41.48 18.66
N TYR A 68 -14.38 -40.42 18.72
CA TYR A 68 -15.80 -40.46 19.13
C TYR A 68 -16.79 -40.19 17.99
N GLN A 69 -16.55 -40.79 16.82
CA GLN A 69 -17.34 -40.56 15.61
C GLN A 69 -18.81 -40.99 15.73
N ASP A 70 -19.10 -42.03 16.53
CA ASP A 70 -20.43 -42.67 16.58
C ASP A 70 -21.38 -42.08 17.65
N HIS A 71 -20.96 -41.06 18.40
CA HIS A 71 -21.74 -40.50 19.50
C HIS A 71 -22.07 -39.02 19.31
N LEU A 72 -23.23 -38.73 18.71
CA LEU A 72 -23.70 -37.38 18.38
C LEU A 72 -23.67 -36.38 19.56
N ARG A 73 -24.05 -36.83 20.77
CA ARG A 73 -24.02 -35.97 21.97
C ARG A 73 -22.60 -35.63 22.43
N VAL A 74 -21.68 -36.59 22.29
CA VAL A 74 -20.26 -36.39 22.61
C VAL A 74 -19.62 -35.48 21.56
N LEU A 75 -19.95 -35.68 20.29
CA LEU A 75 -19.50 -34.85 19.18
C LEU A 75 -19.94 -33.38 19.33
N GLY A 76 -21.19 -33.12 19.72
CA GLY A 76 -21.67 -31.76 19.98
C GLY A 76 -20.91 -31.05 21.12
N ARG A 77 -20.53 -31.79 22.17
CA ARG A 77 -19.69 -31.24 23.24
C ARG A 77 -18.27 -30.94 22.74
N ILE A 78 -17.65 -31.87 21.99
CA ILE A 78 -16.32 -31.68 21.40
C ILE A 78 -16.31 -30.46 20.47
N GLN A 79 -17.35 -30.26 19.65
CA GLN A 79 -17.46 -29.07 18.80
C GLN A 79 -17.55 -27.78 19.61
N LYS A 80 -18.31 -27.76 20.70
CA LYS A 80 -18.37 -26.60 21.61
C LYS A 80 -16.99 -26.33 22.24
N ASP A 81 -16.33 -27.36 22.74
CA ASP A 81 -15.02 -27.23 23.38
C ASP A 81 -13.94 -26.79 22.39
N LEU A 82 -13.98 -27.32 21.16
CA LEU A 82 -13.15 -26.89 20.03
C LEU A 82 -13.42 -25.42 19.67
N ALA A 83 -14.68 -24.99 19.60
CA ALA A 83 -15.05 -23.61 19.32
C ALA A 83 -14.53 -22.64 20.41
N VAL A 84 -14.68 -23.00 21.68
CA VAL A 84 -14.16 -22.20 22.81
C VAL A 84 -12.62 -22.17 22.79
N ALA A 85 -11.97 -23.30 22.51
CA ALA A 85 -10.53 -23.38 22.35
C ALA A 85 -10.03 -22.50 21.20
N ASN A 86 -10.75 -22.49 20.07
CA ASN A 86 -10.45 -21.65 18.91
C ASN A 86 -10.65 -20.16 19.21
N LEU A 87 -11.73 -19.78 19.91
CA LEU A 87 -11.94 -18.40 20.35
C LEU A 87 -10.83 -17.92 21.28
N ARG A 88 -10.39 -18.78 22.22
CA ARG A 88 -9.28 -18.45 23.11
C ARG A 88 -7.95 -18.34 22.36
N TYR A 89 -7.70 -19.20 21.38
CA TYR A 89 -6.54 -19.12 20.49
C TYR A 89 -6.55 -17.78 19.72
N LEU A 90 -7.68 -17.44 19.08
CA LEU A 90 -7.85 -16.21 18.32
C LEU A 90 -7.70 -14.96 19.21
N ALA A 91 -8.19 -15.01 20.45
CA ALA A 91 -8.02 -13.93 21.43
C ALA A 91 -6.54 -13.69 21.79
N PHE A 92 -5.69 -14.72 21.80
CA PHE A 92 -4.25 -14.56 22.02
C PHE A 92 -3.51 -13.99 20.80
N THR A 93 -4.03 -14.19 19.59
CA THR A 93 -3.42 -13.64 18.36
C THR A 93 -3.90 -12.23 18.02
N LEU A 94 -5.09 -11.83 18.48
CA LEU A 94 -5.70 -10.53 18.13
C LEU A 94 -4.81 -9.32 18.46
N PRO A 95 -4.13 -9.24 19.62
CA PRO A 95 -3.23 -8.12 19.90
C PRO A 95 -2.08 -8.02 18.90
N ALA A 96 -1.51 -9.17 18.50
CA ALA A 96 -0.44 -9.19 17.51
C ALA A 96 -0.93 -8.74 16.13
N LEU A 97 -2.14 -9.14 15.71
CA LEU A 97 -2.74 -8.67 14.46
C LEU A 97 -2.89 -7.13 14.44
N LEU A 98 -3.34 -6.53 15.55
CA LEU A 98 -3.47 -5.07 15.66
C LEU A 98 -2.11 -4.38 15.59
N VAL A 99 -1.10 -4.91 16.29
CA VAL A 99 0.27 -4.37 16.26
C VAL A 99 0.90 -4.51 14.87
N LEU A 100 0.63 -5.61 14.16
CA LEU A 100 1.13 -5.85 12.80
C LEU A 100 0.41 -5.03 11.74
N ALA A 101 -0.87 -4.70 11.93
CA ALA A 101 -1.65 -3.96 10.95
C ALA A 101 -1.03 -2.60 10.62
N VAL A 102 -0.54 -1.88 11.63
CA VAL A 102 0.05 -0.53 11.46
C VAL A 102 1.27 -0.54 10.51
N PRO A 103 2.37 -1.28 10.80
CA PRO A 103 3.52 -1.34 9.90
C PRO A 103 3.20 -2.02 8.56
N MET A 104 2.23 -2.94 8.52
CA MET A 104 1.80 -3.57 7.27
C MET A 104 1.13 -2.56 6.33
N VAL A 105 0.21 -1.73 6.85
CA VAL A 105 -0.42 -0.65 6.05
C VAL A 105 0.62 0.31 5.50
N LEU A 106 1.63 0.68 6.30
CA LEU A 106 2.74 1.53 5.85
C LEU A 106 3.56 0.85 4.75
N THR A 107 3.84 -0.44 4.89
CA THR A 107 4.57 -1.23 3.87
C THR A 107 3.80 -1.31 2.56
N ILE A 108 2.50 -1.64 2.63
CA ILE A 108 1.62 -1.71 1.47
C ILE A 108 1.54 -0.35 0.76
N ALA A 109 1.38 0.74 1.50
CA ALA A 109 1.33 2.08 0.92
C ALA A 109 2.64 2.47 0.19
N GLN A 110 3.79 2.07 0.74
CA GLN A 110 5.11 2.32 0.13
C GLN A 110 5.37 1.42 -1.08
N LEU A 111 4.85 0.20 -1.08
CA LEU A 111 4.93 -0.72 -2.21
C LEU A 111 4.01 -0.28 -3.35
N GLU A 112 2.77 0.07 -3.06
CA GLU A 112 1.81 0.61 -4.01
C GLU A 112 2.40 1.83 -4.74
N GLY A 113 2.96 2.78 -3.99
CA GLY A 113 3.57 3.99 -4.57
C GLY A 113 4.82 3.75 -5.44
N ARG A 114 5.49 2.59 -5.36
CA ARG A 114 6.74 2.31 -6.12
C ARG A 114 6.57 1.23 -7.19
N PHE A 115 5.74 0.23 -6.93
CA PHE A 115 5.63 -0.98 -7.73
C PHE A 115 4.32 -1.11 -8.50
N ALA A 116 3.26 -0.37 -8.13
CA ALA A 116 2.00 -0.44 -8.88
C ALA A 116 2.12 0.23 -10.25
N HIS A 117 2.76 1.40 -10.28
CA HIS A 117 2.93 2.20 -11.48
C HIS A 117 4.41 2.40 -11.81
N ARG A 118 4.69 2.70 -13.07
CA ARG A 118 6.02 3.14 -13.51
C ARG A 118 6.01 4.64 -13.83
N PRO A 119 7.16 5.32 -13.70
CA PRO A 119 7.31 6.69 -14.22
C PRO A 119 7.01 6.71 -15.73
N LEU A 120 6.60 7.88 -16.22
CA LEU A 120 6.45 8.08 -17.65
C LEU A 120 7.82 8.02 -18.34
N GLN A 121 7.83 7.61 -19.60
CA GLN A 121 8.98 7.84 -20.48
C GLN A 121 8.80 9.16 -21.21
N ALA A 122 9.92 9.76 -21.66
CA ALA A 122 9.85 10.94 -22.51
C ALA A 122 9.03 10.62 -23.78
N GLY A 123 8.06 11.48 -24.09
CA GLY A 123 7.07 11.30 -25.15
C GLY A 123 5.75 10.65 -24.72
N GLU A 124 5.66 10.06 -23.53
CA GLU A 124 4.41 9.46 -23.03
C GLU A 124 3.48 10.50 -22.39
N SER A 125 2.17 10.25 -22.52
CA SER A 125 1.13 11.09 -21.94
C SER A 125 0.48 10.44 -20.71
N ALA A 126 0.10 11.26 -19.72
CA ALA A 126 -0.71 10.88 -18.57
C ALA A 126 -1.90 11.83 -18.43
N VAL A 127 -2.93 11.40 -17.70
CA VAL A 127 -4.10 12.23 -17.39
C VAL A 127 -4.05 12.62 -15.92
N LEU A 128 -4.03 13.92 -15.65
CA LEU A 128 -4.23 14.47 -14.32
C LEU A 128 -5.70 14.86 -14.16
N ALA A 129 -6.41 14.21 -13.25
CA ALA A 129 -7.76 14.57 -12.84
C ALA A 129 -7.72 15.19 -11.43
N VAL A 130 -8.38 16.33 -11.26
CA VAL A 130 -8.49 17.04 -9.98
C VAL A 130 -9.95 17.08 -9.58
N ASP A 131 -10.25 16.54 -8.41
CA ASP A 131 -11.60 16.48 -7.84
C ASP A 131 -11.85 17.75 -7.01
N LEU A 132 -12.91 18.50 -7.31
CA LEU A 132 -13.25 19.72 -6.59
C LEU A 132 -14.32 19.46 -5.52
N VAL A 133 -14.36 20.32 -4.49
CA VAL A 133 -15.42 20.27 -3.47
C VAL A 133 -16.55 21.23 -3.84
N GLY A 134 -17.74 20.64 -4.01
CA GLY A 134 -19.00 21.36 -4.22
C GLY A 134 -19.44 21.38 -5.68
N ASP A 135 -20.75 21.21 -5.90
CA ASP A 135 -21.38 21.36 -7.21
C ASP A 135 -21.68 22.85 -7.45
N GLY A 136 -20.92 23.50 -8.33
CA GLY A 136 -21.17 24.88 -8.70
C GLY A 136 -20.09 25.51 -9.58
N PRO A 137 -20.21 26.80 -9.94
CA PRO A 137 -19.27 27.54 -10.79
C PRO A 137 -17.84 27.67 -10.21
N ALA A 138 -17.56 27.04 -9.06
CA ALA A 138 -16.21 26.89 -8.51
C ALA A 138 -15.26 26.09 -9.43
N SER A 139 -15.79 25.34 -10.40
CA SER A 139 -15.00 24.72 -11.47
C SER A 139 -14.48 25.72 -12.50
N GLU A 140 -15.08 26.91 -12.61
CA GLU A 140 -14.62 27.95 -13.51
C GLU A 140 -13.39 28.65 -12.91
N GLY A 141 -12.27 28.63 -13.62
CA GLY A 141 -11.02 29.25 -13.18
C GLY A 141 -10.04 28.33 -12.45
N VAL A 142 -10.21 27.00 -12.55
CA VAL A 142 -9.11 26.08 -12.25
C VAL A 142 -8.15 26.05 -13.43
N THR A 143 -6.91 26.46 -13.19
CA THR A 143 -5.85 26.46 -14.19
C THR A 143 -4.69 25.58 -13.74
N LEU A 144 -4.00 24.99 -14.71
CA LEU A 144 -2.83 24.17 -14.48
C LEU A 144 -1.60 24.92 -15.01
N THR A 145 -0.62 25.14 -14.14
CA THR A 145 0.70 25.62 -14.54
C THR A 145 1.65 24.44 -14.61
N VAL A 146 2.28 24.27 -15.76
CA VAL A 146 3.27 23.22 -16.03
C VAL A 146 4.66 23.85 -16.18
N PRO A 147 5.73 23.23 -15.64
CA PRO A 147 7.10 23.69 -15.84
C PRO A 147 7.62 23.30 -17.24
N GLU A 148 8.81 23.81 -17.60
CA GLU A 148 9.51 23.35 -18.81
C GLU A 148 9.75 21.83 -18.74
N GLY A 149 9.57 21.15 -19.88
CA GLY A 149 9.67 19.69 -19.99
C GLY A 149 8.35 18.93 -19.87
N VAL A 150 7.23 19.63 -19.66
CA VAL A 150 5.87 19.06 -19.70
C VAL A 150 4.97 19.91 -20.59
N THR A 151 4.29 19.28 -21.54
CA THR A 151 3.32 19.93 -22.41
C THR A 151 1.90 19.52 -22.05
N VAL A 152 0.98 20.48 -21.97
CA VAL A 152 -0.46 20.20 -21.88
C VAL A 152 -0.97 19.92 -23.29
N GLU A 153 -1.25 18.65 -23.60
CA GLU A 153 -1.76 18.24 -24.92
C GLU A 153 -3.25 18.55 -25.08
N ALA A 154 -4.03 18.42 -24.00
CA ALA A 154 -5.45 18.69 -24.01
C ALA A 154 -5.97 19.08 -22.61
N GLY A 155 -7.02 19.89 -22.58
CA GLY A 155 -7.71 20.35 -21.37
C GLY A 155 -7.72 21.88 -21.23
N PRO A 156 -8.44 22.41 -20.24
CA PRO A 156 -9.20 21.70 -19.21
C PRO A 156 -10.48 21.04 -19.74
N VAL A 157 -10.74 19.79 -19.35
CA VAL A 157 -12.02 19.11 -19.57
C VAL A 157 -12.75 18.99 -18.24
N HIS A 158 -13.98 19.50 -18.19
CA HIS A 158 -14.80 19.49 -16.98
C HIS A 158 -15.81 18.34 -17.02
N ASP A 159 -15.75 17.44 -16.05
CA ASP A 159 -16.78 16.46 -15.80
C ASP A 159 -17.76 17.00 -14.74
N ARG A 160 -18.94 17.40 -15.19
CA ARG A 160 -20.00 17.95 -14.33
C ARG A 160 -20.68 16.90 -13.46
N LEU A 161 -20.58 15.61 -13.80
CA LEU A 161 -21.20 14.54 -13.02
C LEU A 161 -20.36 14.22 -11.78
N THR A 162 -19.04 14.23 -11.93
CA THR A 162 -18.11 13.93 -10.83
C THR A 162 -17.54 15.17 -10.15
N GLY A 163 -17.69 16.35 -10.75
CA GLY A 163 -17.09 17.60 -10.26
C GLY A 163 -15.57 17.67 -10.49
N SER A 164 -15.06 16.90 -11.46
CA SER A 164 -13.62 16.75 -11.71
C SER A 164 -13.17 17.57 -12.92
N VAL A 165 -11.93 18.06 -12.88
CA VAL A 165 -11.29 18.73 -14.03
C VAL A 165 -10.06 17.94 -14.44
N ALA A 166 -9.97 17.61 -15.73
CA ALA A 166 -8.92 16.77 -16.26
C ALA A 166 -8.05 17.49 -17.31
N TRP A 167 -6.76 17.18 -17.28
CA TRP A 167 -5.77 17.59 -18.28
C TRP A 167 -5.00 16.37 -18.76
N ARG A 168 -4.71 16.33 -20.05
CA ARG A 168 -3.76 15.38 -20.64
C ARG A 168 -2.40 16.07 -20.76
N LEU A 169 -1.41 15.48 -20.12
CA LEU A 169 -0.05 16.00 -20.02
C LEU A 169 0.89 15.04 -20.73
N ARG A 170 1.88 15.55 -21.45
CA ARG A 170 2.98 14.76 -22.01
C ARG A 170 4.29 15.17 -21.35
N ALA A 171 5.07 14.19 -20.92
CA ALA A 171 6.44 14.44 -20.47
C ALA A 171 7.35 14.55 -21.70
N ASP A 172 7.97 15.70 -21.93
CA ASP A 172 8.85 15.90 -23.09
C ASP A 172 10.31 15.54 -22.77
N ALA A 173 10.68 15.50 -21.49
CA ALA A 173 12.02 15.14 -21.02
C ALA A 173 11.97 14.25 -19.76
N GLU A 174 13.09 13.60 -19.44
CA GLU A 174 13.26 12.92 -18.15
C GLU A 174 13.49 13.95 -17.03
N GLY A 175 12.89 13.71 -15.87
CA GLY A 175 12.97 14.61 -14.73
C GLY A 175 11.80 14.49 -13.76
N SER A 176 11.86 15.30 -12.70
CA SER A 176 10.70 15.56 -11.83
C SER A 176 10.15 16.94 -12.15
N PHE A 177 8.84 16.99 -12.42
CA PHE A 177 8.12 18.17 -12.85
C PHE A 177 7.00 18.49 -11.83
N PRO A 178 7.21 19.46 -10.93
CA PRO A 178 6.16 19.90 -10.02
C PRO A 178 5.09 20.67 -10.79
N LEU A 179 3.87 20.17 -10.77
CA LEU A 179 2.70 20.78 -11.37
C LEU A 179 2.02 21.69 -10.34
N ALA A 180 1.50 22.84 -10.75
CA ALA A 180 0.75 23.71 -9.85
C ALA A 180 -0.70 23.85 -10.32
N VAL A 181 -1.63 23.35 -9.51
CA VAL A 181 -3.06 23.56 -9.70
C VAL A 181 -3.44 24.85 -8.99
N ILE A 182 -3.98 25.80 -9.75
CA ILE A 182 -4.35 27.13 -9.28
C ILE A 182 -5.87 27.26 -9.37
N GLN A 183 -6.49 27.78 -8.31
CA GLN A 183 -7.91 28.12 -8.28
C GLN A 183 -8.09 29.45 -7.58
N GLY A 184 -8.79 30.39 -8.21
CA GLY A 184 -8.98 31.74 -7.67
C GLY A 184 -7.65 32.48 -7.40
N GLY A 185 -6.63 32.25 -8.23
CA GLY A 185 -5.31 32.85 -8.10
C GLY A 185 -4.43 32.28 -6.98
N ARG A 186 -4.86 31.23 -6.26
CA ARG A 186 -4.06 30.56 -5.22
C ARG A 186 -3.70 29.14 -5.65
N LYS A 187 -2.48 28.71 -5.31
CA LYS A 187 -2.02 27.33 -5.49
C LYS A 187 -2.74 26.43 -4.48
N VAL A 188 -3.54 25.49 -4.98
CA VAL A 188 -4.40 24.61 -4.17
C VAL A 188 -3.91 23.17 -4.11
N ALA A 189 -3.16 22.74 -5.12
CA ALA A 189 -2.49 21.44 -5.13
C ALA A 189 -1.16 21.52 -5.88
N GLU A 190 -0.25 20.61 -5.54
CA GLU A 190 1.06 20.46 -6.18
C GLU A 190 1.35 18.99 -6.51
N PRO A 191 0.69 18.43 -7.54
CA PRO A 191 1.05 17.11 -8.05
C PRO A 191 2.47 17.11 -8.61
N GLU A 192 3.16 15.97 -8.56
CA GLU A 192 4.51 15.82 -9.08
C GLU A 192 4.50 14.76 -10.19
N LEU A 193 4.88 15.17 -11.41
CA LEU A 193 5.00 14.27 -12.55
C LEU A 193 6.45 13.83 -12.67
N ILE A 194 6.70 12.52 -12.58
CA ILE A 194 8.05 11.96 -12.69
C ILE A 194 8.16 11.20 -14.01
N ALA A 195 9.16 11.57 -14.82
CA ALA A 195 9.51 10.88 -16.05
C ALA A 195 10.96 10.38 -15.99
N GLY A 196 11.20 9.15 -16.46
CA GLY A 196 12.50 8.49 -16.46
C GLY A 196 12.44 7.06 -15.97
N GLY A 197 13.53 6.59 -15.36
CA GLY A 197 13.70 5.21 -14.91
C GLY A 197 13.59 4.99 -13.40
N GLY A 198 13.69 3.72 -13.00
CA GLY A 198 13.90 3.31 -11.61
C GLY A 198 12.64 2.99 -10.81
N LEU A 199 12.76 3.14 -9.49
CA LEU A 199 11.73 2.88 -8.49
C LEU A 199 11.45 4.11 -7.59
N PRO A 200 11.22 5.31 -8.18
CA PRO A 200 10.86 6.46 -7.36
C PRO A 200 9.51 6.23 -6.69
N LEU A 201 9.28 6.91 -5.57
CA LEU A 201 7.96 6.95 -4.94
C LEU A 201 7.04 7.87 -5.75
N LEU A 202 6.05 7.30 -6.43
CA LEU A 202 5.13 8.02 -7.32
C LEU A 202 3.89 8.50 -6.56
N GLY A 203 3.63 9.80 -6.65
CA GLY A 203 2.36 10.40 -6.25
C GLY A 203 1.33 10.26 -7.36
N HIS A 204 0.64 9.13 -7.44
CA HIS A 204 -0.43 8.93 -8.44
C HIS A 204 -1.81 9.32 -7.91
N LYS A 205 -1.96 9.51 -6.60
CA LYS A 205 -3.22 9.89 -5.97
C LYS A 205 -2.96 10.70 -4.72
N ALA A 206 -3.81 11.69 -4.47
CA ALA A 206 -3.86 12.43 -3.21
C ALA A 206 -5.29 12.69 -2.78
N GLY A 207 -5.48 12.80 -1.48
CA GLY A 207 -6.76 13.14 -0.89
C GLY A 207 -6.60 13.92 0.41
N ARG A 208 -7.72 14.40 0.95
CA ARG A 208 -7.76 15.06 2.26
C ARG A 208 -7.64 14.07 3.41
N GLY A 209 -7.10 14.57 4.52
CA GLY A 209 -7.08 13.86 5.80
C GLY A 209 -5.88 12.93 5.98
N LEU A 210 -5.65 12.55 7.23
CA LEU A 210 -4.48 11.78 7.66
C LEU A 210 -4.45 10.38 7.04
N MET A 211 -5.61 9.73 6.87
CA MET A 211 -5.67 8.38 6.28
C MET A 211 -5.18 8.38 4.83
N ASN A 212 -5.57 9.38 4.02
CA ASN A 212 -5.07 9.51 2.65
C ASN A 212 -3.58 9.85 2.62
N ALA A 213 -3.09 10.66 3.57
CA ALA A 213 -1.66 10.92 3.67
C ALA A 213 -0.87 9.63 3.92
N VAL A 214 -1.35 8.75 4.81
CA VAL A 214 -0.71 7.46 5.11
C VAL A 214 -0.80 6.49 3.94
N LEU A 215 -1.97 6.38 3.30
CA LEU A 215 -2.18 5.43 2.18
C LEU A 215 -1.47 5.85 0.89
N TRP A 216 -1.27 7.16 0.67
CA TRP A 216 -0.66 7.70 -0.55
C TRP A 216 0.59 8.53 -0.23
N PRO A 217 1.68 7.90 0.23
CA PRO A 217 2.86 8.60 0.74
C PRO A 217 3.65 9.34 -0.35
N GLY A 218 3.44 9.00 -1.63
CA GLY A 218 4.08 9.68 -2.77
C GLY A 218 3.47 11.02 -3.11
N ALA A 219 2.33 11.39 -2.53
CA ALA A 219 1.70 12.68 -2.75
C ALA A 219 1.79 13.58 -1.53
N ARG A 220 1.82 14.90 -1.76
CA ARG A 220 1.69 15.89 -0.69
C ARG A 220 0.25 15.91 -0.18
N SER A 221 0.08 15.84 1.13
CA SER A 221 -1.23 15.92 1.79
C SER A 221 -1.94 17.23 1.44
N LEU A 222 -3.21 17.13 1.04
CA LEU A 222 -4.04 18.28 0.74
C LEU A 222 -4.56 18.95 2.03
N PRO A 223 -4.69 20.29 2.07
CA PRO A 223 -5.27 20.99 3.22
C PRO A 223 -6.72 20.57 3.43
N GLY A 224 -7.12 20.38 4.70
CA GLY A 224 -8.46 19.89 5.06
C GLY A 224 -9.61 20.82 4.63
N SER A 225 -9.36 22.12 4.59
CA SER A 225 -10.30 23.19 4.24
C SER A 225 -10.01 23.84 2.87
N GLY A 226 -9.53 23.05 1.90
CA GLY A 226 -9.31 23.52 0.54
C GLY A 226 -10.56 23.49 -0.35
N PRO A 227 -10.43 23.93 -1.60
CA PRO A 227 -11.44 23.71 -2.64
C PRO A 227 -11.21 22.41 -3.46
N VAL A 228 -10.05 21.76 -3.34
CA VAL A 228 -9.71 20.48 -4.01
C VAL A 228 -9.92 19.31 -3.05
N ALA A 229 -10.79 18.35 -3.38
CA ALA A 229 -11.06 17.14 -2.61
C ALA A 229 -9.92 16.13 -2.71
N GLY A 230 -9.38 15.98 -3.93
CA GLY A 230 -8.38 15.00 -4.28
C GLY A 230 -7.84 15.26 -5.68
N TRP A 231 -6.82 14.50 -6.06
CA TRP A 231 -6.39 14.43 -7.44
C TRP A 231 -5.84 13.04 -7.73
N THR A 232 -5.95 12.63 -8.98
CA THR A 232 -5.45 11.35 -9.48
C THR A 232 -4.65 11.60 -10.75
N LEU A 233 -3.46 11.04 -10.82
CA LEU A 233 -2.59 11.04 -11.99
C LEU A 233 -2.55 9.62 -12.55
N GLN A 234 -3.15 9.43 -13.73
CA GLN A 234 -3.20 8.15 -14.40
C GLN A 234 -1.86 7.84 -15.04
N LEU A 235 -1.10 6.96 -14.39
CA LEU A 235 0.20 6.49 -14.84
C LEU A 235 0.08 5.08 -15.44
N PRO A 236 1.00 4.68 -16.33
CA PRO A 236 1.05 3.31 -16.81
C PRO A 236 1.37 2.33 -15.68
N GLU A 237 0.67 1.19 -15.68
CA GLU A 237 0.94 0.09 -14.76
C GLU A 237 2.34 -0.48 -15.00
N ARG A 238 2.96 -0.97 -13.92
CA ARG A 238 4.27 -1.61 -14.00
C ARG A 238 4.10 -3.13 -14.16
N ALA A 239 4.44 -3.64 -15.34
CA ALA A 239 4.67 -5.07 -15.51
C ALA A 239 6.05 -5.43 -14.96
N THR A 240 6.10 -6.30 -13.95
CA THR A 240 7.36 -6.84 -13.41
C THR A 240 7.36 -8.34 -13.53
N ALA A 241 8.37 -8.88 -14.20
CA ALA A 241 8.59 -10.32 -14.27
C ALA A 241 9.36 -10.83 -13.04
N TYR A 242 8.79 -11.82 -12.36
CA TYR A 242 9.39 -12.54 -11.25
C TYR A 242 9.65 -13.97 -11.72
N LEU A 243 10.92 -14.37 -11.83
CA LEU A 243 11.31 -15.70 -12.36
C LEU A 243 10.71 -16.00 -13.75
N GLY A 244 10.54 -14.98 -14.59
CA GLY A 244 9.98 -15.09 -15.94
C GLY A 244 8.45 -15.02 -16.02
N LEU A 245 7.75 -14.92 -14.89
CA LEU A 245 6.29 -14.73 -14.84
C LEU A 245 5.94 -13.29 -14.48
N GLU A 246 5.12 -12.64 -15.30
CA GLU A 246 4.55 -11.34 -14.94
C GLU A 246 3.51 -11.52 -13.83
N MET A 247 3.74 -10.87 -12.70
CA MET A 247 2.84 -10.94 -11.55
C MET A 247 2.50 -9.54 -11.06
N ASN A 248 1.26 -9.37 -10.61
CA ASN A 248 0.88 -8.18 -9.86
C ASN A 248 1.77 -8.07 -8.61
N TRP A 249 2.24 -6.85 -8.32
CA TRP A 249 3.19 -6.58 -7.24
C TRP A 249 2.68 -7.06 -5.86
N LEU A 250 1.37 -6.99 -5.61
CA LEU A 250 0.76 -7.41 -4.36
C LEU A 250 0.83 -8.93 -4.20
N VAL A 251 0.52 -9.65 -5.28
CA VAL A 251 0.61 -11.12 -5.31
C VAL A 251 2.06 -11.56 -5.13
N ALA A 252 3.00 -10.91 -5.83
CA ALA A 252 4.42 -11.18 -5.69
C ALA A 252 4.90 -10.94 -4.24
N PHE A 253 4.53 -9.80 -3.65
CA PHE A 253 4.86 -9.49 -2.26
C PHE A 253 4.28 -10.53 -1.29
N MET A 254 3.01 -10.92 -1.44
CA MET A 254 2.38 -11.92 -0.58
C MET A 254 3.06 -13.28 -0.66
N VAL A 255 3.34 -13.77 -1.87
CA VAL A 255 4.00 -15.08 -2.08
C VAL A 255 5.42 -15.06 -1.53
N LEU A 256 6.20 -14.01 -1.84
CA LEU A 256 7.59 -13.88 -1.40
C LEU A 256 7.68 -13.70 0.13
N SER A 257 6.81 -12.88 0.73
CA SER A 257 6.83 -12.64 2.17
C SER A 257 6.35 -13.86 2.96
N LEU A 258 5.34 -14.58 2.47
CA LEU A 258 4.90 -15.84 3.06
C LEU A 258 6.00 -16.91 2.96
N GLY A 259 6.62 -17.04 1.79
CA GLY A 259 7.75 -17.96 1.59
C GLY A 259 8.92 -17.65 2.53
N ALA A 260 9.30 -16.37 2.63
CA ALA A 260 10.34 -15.92 3.55
C ALA A 260 9.96 -16.16 5.02
N GLY A 261 8.71 -15.89 5.39
CA GLY A 261 8.20 -16.13 6.74
C GLY A 261 8.25 -17.60 7.13
N LEU A 262 7.84 -18.49 6.23
CA LEU A 262 7.89 -19.93 6.45
C LEU A 262 9.34 -20.45 6.56
N ALA A 263 10.25 -19.93 5.75
CA ALA A 263 11.67 -20.30 5.82
C ALA A 263 12.36 -19.81 7.11
N LEU A 264 11.93 -18.66 7.65
CA LEU A 264 12.57 -18.01 8.80
C LEU A 264 11.91 -18.32 10.14
N LYS A 265 10.69 -18.88 10.17
CA LYS A 265 9.94 -19.12 11.41
C LYS A 265 10.73 -19.95 12.45
N ASP A 266 11.43 -20.99 11.99
CA ASP A 266 12.14 -21.93 12.85
C ASP A 266 13.45 -21.30 13.36
N ALA A 267 14.16 -20.56 12.49
CA ALA A 267 15.35 -19.81 12.86
C ALA A 267 15.05 -18.73 13.91
N LEU A 268 13.90 -18.07 13.81
CA LEU A 268 13.47 -17.02 14.75
C LEU A 268 12.71 -17.56 15.98
N ARG A 269 12.53 -18.89 16.07
CA ARG A 269 11.81 -19.58 17.15
C ARG A 269 10.42 -18.98 17.38
N VAL A 270 9.65 -18.81 16.31
CA VAL A 270 8.27 -18.32 16.36
C VAL A 270 7.33 -19.51 16.17
N SER A 271 6.48 -19.78 17.16
CA SER A 271 5.39 -20.74 16.97
C SER A 271 4.23 -20.02 16.29
N LEU A 272 4.07 -20.29 15.00
CA LEU A 272 2.86 -19.98 14.23
C LEU A 272 1.73 -20.99 14.57
#